data_AF-A0A9N9MIP1-F1
#
_entry.id   AF-A0A9N9MIP1-F1
#
_cell.length_a   1.000
_cell.length_b   1.000
_cell.length_c   1.000
_cell.angle_alpha   90.00
_cell.angle_beta   90.00
_cell.angle_gamma   90.00
#
_symmetry.space_group_name_H-M   'P 1'
#
loop_
_entity.id
_entity.type
_entity.pdbx_description
1 polymer ?
#
loop_
_entity_poly.entity_id
_entity_poly.type
_entity_poly.pdbx_seq_one_letter_code
_entity_poly.pdbx_strand_id
1 'polypeptide(L)'
;MQDQVLSLSVPNISACLLGSAQAHPAATIEGILNNNHSIVYLTSEFRWLRKQLLYEIKKRCRLVLIAVDEAHCVSNWGHHFRPEFRQFGIFKEIFVDVSVLAVTATATKYVYVDIISVLKLQNPQVICPGFGRPKLYFKVRPKDQSVLRDLQEVMIRKDELHQNVLDHGTLKEHHICRAILVCENL
;
A
#
# COMPACT_ATOMS: atom_id res chain seq x y z
N MET A 1 7.26 -2.70 -4.67
CA MET A 1 7.87 -3.14 -3.39
C MET A 1 9.35 -3.41 -3.56
N GLN A 2 9.78 -4.07 -4.64
CA GLN A 2 11.20 -4.31 -4.87
C GLN A 2 12.03 -3.01 -4.93
N ASP A 3 11.52 -1.98 -5.62
CA ASP A 3 12.17 -0.66 -5.64
C ASP A 3 12.27 -0.01 -4.25
N GLN A 4 11.27 -0.23 -3.38
CA GLN A 4 11.29 0.29 -2.01
C GLN A 4 12.31 -0.44 -1.15
N VAL A 5 12.40 -1.77 -1.27
CA VAL A 5 13.45 -2.55 -0.61
C VAL A 5 14.83 -2.06 -1.05
N LEU A 6 15.04 -1.89 -2.36
CA LEU A 6 16.30 -1.37 -2.92
C LEU A 6 16.62 0.04 -2.41
N SER A 7 15.61 0.91 -2.30
CA SER A 7 15.80 2.27 -1.79
C SER A 7 16.22 2.32 -0.32
N LEU A 8 15.84 1.32 0.48
CA LEU A 8 16.18 1.20 1.90
C LEU A 8 17.58 0.62 2.14
N SER A 9 18.16 -0.06 1.14
CA SER A 9 19.56 -0.48 1.20
C SER A 9 20.53 0.71 1.21
N VAL A 10 20.17 1.83 0.57
CA VAL A 10 20.99 3.05 0.52
C VAL A 10 21.26 3.64 1.92
N PRO A 11 20.25 3.84 2.79
CA PRO A 11 20.46 4.24 4.19
C PRO A 11 20.90 3.10 5.11
N ASN A 12 21.28 1.92 4.58
CA ASN A 12 21.67 0.73 5.35
C ASN A 12 20.56 0.19 6.28
N ILE A 13 19.29 0.32 5.87
CA ILE A 13 18.14 -0.26 6.57
C ILE A 13 17.87 -1.64 5.98
N SER A 14 18.02 -2.69 6.80
CA SER A 14 17.77 -4.05 6.34
C SER A 14 16.27 -4.27 6.09
N ALA A 15 15.93 -4.51 4.83
CA ALA A 15 14.56 -4.75 4.40
C ALA A 15 14.45 -6.00 3.52
N CYS A 16 13.33 -6.71 3.62
CA CYS A 16 13.04 -7.84 2.72
C CYS A 16 11.59 -7.79 2.23
N LEU A 17 11.33 -8.47 1.10
CA LEU A 17 10.01 -8.65 0.55
C LEU A 17 9.63 -10.12 0.67
N LEU A 18 8.59 -10.43 1.43
CA LEU A 18 8.00 -11.75 1.56
C LEU A 18 6.71 -11.82 0.72
N GLY A 19 6.76 -12.59 -0.37
CA GLY A 19 5.70 -12.64 -1.38
C GLY A 19 5.67 -13.98 -2.13
N SER A 20 4.58 -14.25 -2.84
CA SER A 20 4.36 -15.53 -3.53
C SER A 20 5.35 -15.80 -4.69
N ALA A 21 5.93 -14.73 -5.25
CA ALA A 21 6.87 -14.79 -6.37
C ALA A 21 8.35 -14.95 -5.94
N GLN A 22 8.64 -15.16 -4.65
CA GLN A 22 10.03 -15.33 -4.21
C GLN A 22 10.59 -16.71 -4.60
N ALA A 23 11.84 -16.73 -5.09
CA ALA A 23 12.56 -17.97 -5.40
C ALA A 23 12.89 -18.80 -4.14
N HIS A 24 13.18 -18.15 -3.01
CA HIS A 24 13.65 -18.81 -1.78
C HIS A 24 12.91 -18.30 -0.52
N PRO A 25 11.61 -18.58 -0.38
CA PRO A 25 10.81 -18.06 0.74
C PRO A 25 11.28 -18.56 2.12
N ALA A 26 11.82 -19.78 2.21
CA ALA A 26 12.30 -20.36 3.47
C ALA A 26 13.48 -19.56 4.06
N ALA A 27 14.48 -19.21 3.24
CA ALA A 27 15.63 -18.43 3.67
C ALA A 27 15.23 -17.02 4.12
N THR A 28 14.28 -16.38 3.42
CA THR A 28 13.73 -15.08 3.85
C THR A 28 13.01 -15.20 5.19
N ILE A 29 12.21 -16.24 5.40
CA ILE A 29 11.52 -16.48 6.67
C ILE A 29 12.53 -16.69 7.81
N GLU A 30 13.57 -17.49 7.60
CA GLU A 30 14.63 -17.67 8.61
C GLU A 30 15.32 -16.34 8.94
N GLY A 31 15.65 -15.54 7.92
CA GLY A 31 16.21 -14.20 8.12
C GLY A 31 15.31 -13.29 8.97
N ILE A 32 13.99 -13.32 8.74
CA ILE A 32 13.01 -12.58 9.53
C ILE A 32 13.02 -13.08 10.98
N LEU A 33 12.93 -14.39 11.19
CA LEU A 33 12.87 -15.00 12.54
C LEU A 33 14.17 -14.82 13.34
N ASN A 34 15.29 -14.59 12.66
CA ASN A 34 16.58 -14.27 13.28
C ASN A 34 16.79 -12.77 13.52
N ASN A 35 15.78 -11.93 13.28
CA ASN A 35 15.85 -10.46 13.40
C ASN A 35 16.88 -9.80 12.46
N ASN A 36 17.15 -10.41 11.30
CA ASN A 36 18.09 -9.85 10.33
C ASN A 36 17.50 -8.66 9.53
N HIS A 37 16.21 -8.40 9.65
CA HIS A 37 15.49 -7.37 8.89
C HIS A 37 14.69 -6.45 9.81
N SER A 38 14.88 -5.15 9.65
CA SER A 38 14.11 -4.12 10.34
C SER A 38 12.76 -3.88 9.67
N ILE A 39 12.66 -4.12 8.36
CA ILE A 39 11.43 -3.91 7.59
C ILE A 39 11.11 -5.15 6.76
N VAL A 40 9.90 -5.69 6.90
CA VAL A 40 9.40 -6.80 6.09
C VAL A 40 8.18 -6.35 5.30
N TYR A 41 8.31 -6.33 3.99
CA TYR A 41 7.20 -6.09 3.07
C TYR A 41 6.45 -7.39 2.80
N LEU A 42 5.13 -7.34 2.82
CA LEU A 42 4.23 -8.47 2.58
C LEU A 42 3.28 -8.15 1.43
N THR A 43 3.14 -9.09 0.49
CA THR A 43 2.09 -9.02 -0.55
C THR A 43 0.74 -9.47 0.01
N SER A 44 -0.37 -8.92 -0.49
CA SER A 44 -1.72 -9.37 -0.12
C SER A 44 -1.99 -10.82 -0.51
N GLU A 45 -1.39 -11.27 -1.60
CA GLU A 45 -1.52 -12.63 -2.14
C GLU A 45 -0.54 -13.62 -1.51
N PHE A 46 0.21 -13.29 -0.45
CA PHE A 46 1.10 -14.25 0.25
C PHE A 46 0.33 -15.42 0.91
N ARG A 47 -0.96 -15.52 0.57
CA ARG A 47 -1.88 -16.64 0.70
C ARG A 47 -2.16 -16.92 2.17
N TRP A 48 -2.84 -15.93 2.75
CA TRP A 48 -3.59 -16.03 4.00
C TRP A 48 -2.70 -16.26 5.21
N LEU A 49 -1.73 -15.37 5.38
CA LEU A 49 -1.11 -15.04 6.66
C LEU A 49 -0.99 -16.26 7.60
N ARG A 50 -0.10 -17.20 7.24
CA ARG A 50 0.09 -18.46 7.98
C ARG A 50 0.14 -18.15 9.48
N LYS A 51 -0.96 -18.41 10.20
CA LYS A 51 -1.11 -18.03 11.61
C LYS A 51 0.12 -18.44 12.40
N GLN A 52 0.63 -19.63 12.12
CA GLN A 52 1.85 -20.16 12.70
C GLN A 52 3.09 -19.28 12.47
N LEU A 53 3.33 -18.76 11.26
CA LEU A 53 4.44 -17.85 11.00
C LEU A 53 4.30 -16.55 11.79
N LEU A 54 3.10 -16.00 11.87
CA LEU A 54 2.85 -14.77 12.65
C LEU A 54 3.04 -15.00 14.15
N TYR A 55 2.66 -16.17 14.65
CA TYR A 55 2.95 -16.56 16.03
C TYR A 55 4.46 -16.74 16.27
N GLU A 56 5.20 -17.32 15.33
CA GLU A 56 6.67 -17.39 15.43
C GLU A 56 7.30 -16.00 15.40
N ILE A 57 6.85 -15.10 14.51
CA ILE A 57 7.28 -13.69 14.49
C ILE A 57 6.95 -13.02 15.82
N LYS A 58 5.74 -13.17 16.35
CA LYS A 58 5.36 -12.62 17.66
C LYS A 58 6.26 -13.12 18.79
N LYS A 59 6.69 -14.38 18.72
CA LYS A 59 7.49 -15.03 19.77
C LYS A 59 8.97 -14.63 19.70
N ARG A 60 9.53 -14.45 18.49
CA ARG A 60 10.97 -14.26 18.28
C ARG A 60 11.38 -12.84 17.91
N CYS A 61 10.44 -12.06 17.37
CA CYS A 61 10.70 -10.73 16.86
C CYS A 61 9.97 -9.68 17.69
N ARG A 62 10.63 -8.53 17.89
CA ARG A 62 10.01 -7.36 18.52
C ARG A 62 9.38 -6.49 17.43
N LEU A 63 8.14 -6.82 17.09
CA LEU A 63 7.35 -6.03 16.14
C LEU A 63 6.84 -4.74 16.81
N VAL A 64 7.09 -3.59 16.19
CA VAL A 64 6.70 -2.28 16.74
C VAL A 64 5.58 -1.59 15.97
N LEU A 65 5.47 -1.87 14.67
CA LEU A 65 4.45 -1.27 13.81
C LEU A 65 4.03 -2.22 12.70
N ILE A 66 2.73 -2.21 12.40
CA ILE A 66 2.16 -2.79 11.20
C ILE A 66 1.61 -1.66 10.36
N ALA A 67 2.18 -1.42 9.18
CA ALA A 67 1.64 -0.45 8.23
C ALA A 67 0.86 -1.17 7.13
N VAL A 68 -0.36 -0.72 6.84
CA VAL A 68 -1.19 -1.18 5.71
C VAL A 68 -1.25 -0.04 4.71
N ASP A 69 -0.49 -0.17 3.62
CA ASP A 69 -0.51 0.77 2.50
C ASP A 69 -1.69 0.44 1.57
N GLU A 70 -2.19 1.45 0.86
CA GLU A 70 -3.40 1.36 0.05
C GLU A 70 -4.59 0.72 0.79
N ALA A 71 -4.79 1.13 2.04
CA ALA A 71 -5.79 0.57 2.93
C ALA A 71 -7.22 0.63 2.35
N HIS A 72 -7.47 1.49 1.36
CA HIS A 72 -8.75 1.53 0.65
C HIS A 72 -9.13 0.20 -0.03
N CYS A 73 -8.17 -0.67 -0.35
CA CYS A 73 -8.42 -1.98 -0.98
C CYS A 73 -9.28 -2.93 -0.12
N VAL A 74 -9.44 -2.67 1.19
CA VAL A 74 -10.33 -3.45 2.08
C VAL A 74 -11.81 -3.33 1.70
N SER A 75 -12.19 -2.23 1.05
CA SER A 75 -13.58 -1.81 0.87
C SER A 75 -14.03 -2.03 -0.57
N ASN A 76 -15.23 -2.59 -0.74
CA ASN A 76 -15.86 -2.70 -2.07
C ASN A 76 -16.20 -1.33 -2.67
N TRP A 77 -16.27 -0.30 -1.82
CA TRP A 77 -16.52 1.07 -2.21
C TRP A 77 -15.22 1.82 -2.57
N GLY A 78 -14.08 1.16 -2.40
CA GLY A 78 -12.78 1.65 -2.85
C GLY A 78 -12.56 1.33 -4.33
N HIS A 79 -11.73 2.15 -4.98
CA HIS A 79 -11.08 1.73 -6.22
C HIS A 79 -10.18 0.51 -5.93
N HIS A 80 -10.13 -0.47 -6.83
CA HIS A 80 -9.27 -1.66 -6.68
C HIS A 80 -9.51 -2.50 -5.40
N PHE A 81 -10.77 -2.85 -5.12
CA PHE A 81 -11.11 -3.79 -4.04
C PHE A 81 -10.36 -5.12 -4.16
N ARG A 82 -9.79 -5.57 -3.03
CA ARG A 82 -9.13 -6.88 -2.91
C ARG A 82 -9.72 -7.67 -1.74
N PRO A 83 -10.41 -8.80 -2.00
CA PRO A 83 -10.95 -9.66 -0.95
C PRO A 83 -9.92 -10.05 0.11
N GLU A 84 -8.65 -10.15 -0.28
CA GLU A 84 -7.53 -10.57 0.56
C GLU A 84 -7.35 -9.68 1.79
N PHE A 85 -7.58 -8.37 1.62
CA PHE A 85 -7.42 -7.37 2.66
C PHE A 85 -8.42 -7.54 3.81
N ARG A 86 -9.56 -8.20 3.57
CA ARG A 86 -10.53 -8.48 4.63
C ARG A 86 -9.98 -9.38 5.73
N GLN A 87 -8.91 -10.12 5.44
CA GLN A 87 -8.27 -10.98 6.43
C GLN A 87 -7.23 -10.25 7.29
N PHE A 88 -6.88 -8.99 6.98
CA PHE A 88 -5.83 -8.27 7.69
C PHE A 88 -6.20 -7.93 9.15
N GLY A 89 -7.47 -8.04 9.55
CA GLY A 89 -7.88 -7.96 10.96
C GLY A 89 -7.15 -8.96 11.86
N ILE A 90 -6.65 -10.07 11.31
CA ILE A 90 -5.84 -11.06 12.02
C ILE A 90 -4.55 -10.47 12.62
N PHE A 91 -3.98 -9.42 12.02
CA PHE A 91 -2.80 -8.76 12.53
C PHE A 91 -3.08 -8.17 13.92
N LYS A 92 -4.24 -7.52 14.08
CA LYS A 92 -4.61 -6.94 15.37
C LYS A 92 -5.03 -8.01 16.39
N GLU A 93 -5.57 -9.15 15.92
CA GLU A 93 -5.87 -10.30 16.79
C GLU A 93 -4.59 -10.93 17.37
N ILE A 94 -3.55 -11.10 16.55
CA ILE A 94 -2.29 -11.73 16.97
C ILE A 94 -1.41 -10.73 17.72
N PHE A 95 -1.25 -9.52 17.18
CA PHE A 95 -0.38 -8.48 17.69
C PHE A 95 -1.19 -7.38 18.39
N VAL A 96 -1.87 -7.77 19.48
CA VAL A 96 -2.78 -6.88 20.24
C VAL A 96 -2.10 -5.59 20.69
N ASP A 97 -0.85 -5.68 21.14
CA ASP A 97 -0.08 -4.55 21.68
C ASP A 97 0.65 -3.72 20.61
N VAL A 98 0.58 -4.14 19.34
CA VAL A 98 1.28 -3.47 18.25
C VAL A 98 0.38 -2.43 17.59
N SER A 99 0.97 -1.28 17.27
CA SER A 99 0.29 -0.20 16.55
C SER A 99 0.05 -0.58 15.10
N VAL A 100 -1.12 -0.19 14.57
CA VAL A 100 -1.47 -0.38 13.16
C VAL A 100 -1.65 0.98 12.52
N LEU A 101 -0.86 1.26 11.47
CA LEU A 101 -0.95 2.46 10.66
C LEU A 101 -1.60 2.09 9.32
N ALA A 102 -2.81 2.59 9.07
CA ALA A 102 -3.46 2.46 7.77
C ALA A 102 -3.21 3.74 6.95
N VAL A 103 -2.60 3.60 5.77
CA VAL A 103 -2.32 4.72 4.85
C VAL A 103 -3.09 4.50 3.57
N THR A 104 -3.71 5.56 3.06
CA THR A 104 -4.37 5.54 1.75
C THR A 104 -4.39 6.94 1.16
N ALA A 105 -4.27 7.04 -0.17
CA ALA A 105 -4.40 8.30 -0.88
C ALA A 105 -5.85 8.81 -0.90
N THR A 106 -6.83 7.90 -0.96
CA THR A 106 -8.26 8.24 -1.00
C THR A 106 -9.07 7.41 -0.01
N ALA A 107 -10.04 8.04 0.65
CA ALA A 107 -10.99 7.37 1.53
C ALA A 107 -12.29 8.17 1.57
N THR A 108 -13.35 7.62 0.97
CA THR A 108 -14.71 8.11 1.23
C THR A 108 -15.12 7.73 2.66
N LYS A 109 -16.22 8.31 3.16
CA LYS A 109 -16.74 7.97 4.49
C LYS A 109 -16.99 6.45 4.66
N TYR A 110 -17.46 5.78 3.61
CA TYR A 110 -17.69 4.33 3.62
C TYR A 110 -16.39 3.54 3.67
N VAL A 111 -15.41 3.91 2.82
CA VAL A 111 -14.09 3.26 2.82
C VAL A 111 -13.40 3.43 4.17
N TYR A 112 -13.49 4.61 4.78
CA TYR A 112 -12.96 4.87 6.12
C TYR A 112 -13.56 3.93 7.18
N VAL A 113 -14.89 3.77 7.20
CA VAL A 113 -15.58 2.87 8.13
C VAL A 113 -15.14 1.41 7.91
N ASP A 114 -15.03 0.99 6.65
CA ASP A 114 -14.56 -0.35 6.31
C ASP A 114 -13.11 -0.59 6.76
N ILE A 115 -12.21 0.38 6.59
CA ILE A 115 -10.82 0.30 7.07
C ILE A 115 -10.78 0.05 8.58
N ILE A 116 -11.52 0.84 9.36
CA ILE A 116 -11.55 0.69 10.82
C ILE A 116 -12.10 -0.68 11.21
N SER A 117 -13.20 -1.09 10.60
CA SER A 117 -13.87 -2.34 10.90
C SER A 117 -13.02 -3.56 10.55
N VAL A 118 -12.50 -3.62 9.32
CA VAL A 118 -11.73 -4.75 8.79
C VAL A 118 -10.39 -4.90 9.50
N LEU A 119 -9.66 -3.80 9.73
CA LEU A 119 -8.37 -3.81 10.42
C LEU A 119 -8.51 -3.85 11.95
N LYS A 120 -9.74 -3.82 12.46
CA LYS A 120 -10.06 -3.86 13.91
C LYS A 120 -9.39 -2.73 14.69
N LEU A 121 -9.37 -1.54 14.11
CA LEU A 121 -8.75 -0.37 14.74
C LEU A 121 -9.66 0.13 15.88
N GLN A 122 -9.08 0.30 17.07
CA GLN A 122 -9.79 0.81 18.23
C GLN A 122 -9.48 2.29 18.41
N ASN A 123 -10.50 3.14 18.31
CA ASN A 123 -10.41 4.59 18.45
C ASN A 123 -9.18 5.21 17.76
N PRO A 124 -8.98 4.98 16.44
CA PRO A 124 -7.77 5.41 15.77
C PRO A 124 -7.68 6.93 15.67
N GLN A 125 -6.47 7.47 15.82
CA GLN A 125 -6.21 8.85 15.44
C GLN A 125 -6.32 8.97 13.92
N VAL A 126 -7.11 9.94 13.45
CA VAL A 126 -7.33 10.20 12.03
C VAL A 126 -6.64 11.50 11.63
N ILE A 127 -5.77 11.42 10.63
CA ILE A 127 -5.06 12.58 10.08
C ILE A 127 -5.45 12.72 8.61
N CYS A 128 -6.13 13.81 8.26
CA CYS A 128 -6.48 14.15 6.89
C CYS A 128 -5.99 15.58 6.59
N PRO A 129 -4.81 15.73 5.95
CA PRO A 129 -4.22 17.05 5.68
C PRO A 129 -4.94 17.85 4.57
N GLY A 130 -6.05 17.34 4.04
CA GLY A 130 -6.80 17.94 2.94
C GLY A 130 -6.29 17.54 1.55
N PHE A 131 -7.14 17.70 0.54
CA PHE A 131 -6.89 17.26 -0.84
C PHE A 131 -6.59 18.43 -1.81
N GLY A 132 -6.55 19.65 -1.29
CA GLY A 132 -6.37 20.85 -2.11
C GLY A 132 -5.03 20.84 -2.84
N ARG A 133 -5.07 21.03 -4.15
CA ARG A 133 -3.89 21.29 -4.99
C ARG A 133 -4.09 22.65 -5.63
N PRO A 134 -3.79 23.76 -4.93
CA PRO A 134 -4.13 25.11 -5.40
C PRO A 134 -3.42 25.50 -6.70
N LYS A 135 -2.33 24.79 -7.05
CA LYS A 135 -1.60 24.97 -8.30
C LYS A 135 -2.17 24.14 -9.47
N LEU A 136 -3.19 23.30 -9.24
CA LEU A 136 -3.85 22.53 -10.29
C LEU A 136 -5.15 23.20 -10.71
N TYR A 137 -5.26 23.52 -12.00
CA TYR A 137 -6.47 24.03 -12.62
C TYR A 137 -7.23 22.88 -13.29
N PHE A 138 -8.48 22.67 -12.86
CA PHE A 138 -9.35 21.64 -13.44
C PHE A 138 -10.23 22.24 -14.55
N LYS A 139 -10.20 21.63 -15.74
CA LYS A 139 -11.09 21.98 -16.86
C LYS A 139 -11.75 20.72 -17.39
N VAL A 140 -13.07 20.66 -17.35
CA VAL A 140 -13.86 19.56 -17.94
C VAL A 140 -14.45 20.06 -19.27
N ARG A 141 -14.40 19.21 -20.30
CA ARG A 141 -15.01 19.49 -21.61
C ARG A 141 -15.74 18.24 -22.13
N PRO A 142 -16.80 18.39 -22.92
CA PRO A 142 -17.36 17.29 -23.70
C PRO A 142 -16.31 16.72 -24.65
N LYS A 143 -16.36 15.42 -24.90
CA LYS A 143 -15.51 14.73 -25.87
C LYS A 143 -15.97 15.04 -27.30
N ASP A 144 -15.06 15.37 -28.21
CA ASP A 144 -15.37 15.51 -29.64
C ASP A 144 -15.41 14.13 -30.33
N GLN A 145 -15.95 14.06 -31.54
CA GLN A 145 -15.93 12.85 -32.38
C GLN A 145 -14.50 12.42 -32.76
N SER A 146 -13.53 13.33 -32.66
CA SER A 146 -12.13 13.07 -32.99
C SER A 146 -11.21 13.28 -31.79
N VAL A 147 -10.60 12.18 -31.33
CA VAL A 147 -9.58 12.20 -30.26
C VAL A 147 -8.41 13.11 -30.62
N LEU A 148 -8.02 13.19 -31.90
CA LEU A 148 -6.92 14.05 -32.33
C LEU A 148 -7.23 15.54 -32.13
N ARG A 149 -8.48 15.98 -32.35
CA ARG A 149 -8.90 17.37 -32.10
C ARG A 149 -8.87 17.70 -30.61
N ASP A 150 -9.39 16.78 -29.79
CA ASP A 150 -9.35 16.92 -28.33
C ASP A 150 -7.89 17.06 -27.82
N LEU A 151 -6.96 16.27 -28.35
CA LEU A 151 -5.55 16.28 -27.94
C LEU A 151 -4.78 17.49 -28.49
N GLN A 152 -4.99 17.89 -29.75
CA GLN A 152 -4.31 19.03 -30.37
C GLN A 152 -4.51 20.31 -29.56
N GLU A 153 -5.74 20.58 -29.10
CA GLU A 153 -5.99 21.79 -28.31
C GLU A 153 -5.32 21.78 -26.92
N VAL A 154 -5.11 20.59 -26.34
CA VAL A 154 -4.46 20.44 -25.03
C VAL A 154 -2.94 20.50 -25.17
N MET A 155 -2.39 19.90 -26.23
CA MET A 155 -0.95 19.80 -26.45
C MET A 155 -0.34 21.06 -27.09
N ILE A 156 -1.10 21.84 -27.88
CA ILE A 156 -0.60 23.01 -28.63
C ILE A 156 -0.74 24.32 -27.83
N ARG A 157 -0.52 24.29 -26.50
CA ARG A 157 -0.30 25.55 -25.77
C ARG A 157 1.11 26.06 -26.11
N LYS A 158 1.12 27.09 -26.95
CA LYS A 158 2.31 27.82 -27.41
C LYS A 158 3.15 28.27 -26.22
N ASP A 159 4.43 27.93 -26.28
CA ASP A 159 5.59 28.57 -25.64
C ASP A 159 6.33 27.86 -24.50
N GLU A 160 5.87 26.71 -23.98
CA GLU A 160 6.70 25.92 -23.04
C GLU A 160 6.55 24.40 -23.24
N LEU A 161 7.69 23.69 -23.32
CA LEU A 161 7.80 22.23 -23.31
C LEU A 161 7.35 21.70 -21.94
N HIS A 162 6.04 21.53 -21.74
CA HIS A 162 5.52 20.90 -20.55
C HIS A 162 5.51 19.36 -20.70
N GLN A 163 6.02 18.66 -19.69
CA GLN A 163 5.78 17.22 -19.55
C GLN A 163 4.29 16.99 -19.28
N ASN A 164 3.59 16.51 -20.30
CA ASN A 164 2.17 16.14 -20.21
C ASN A 164 2.05 14.64 -19.96
N VAL A 165 1.21 14.26 -18.99
CA VAL A 165 0.81 12.86 -18.77
C VAL A 165 -0.56 12.67 -19.43
N LEU A 166 -0.61 11.80 -20.44
CA LEU A 166 -1.84 11.38 -21.09
C LEU A 166 -2.22 10.01 -20.53
N ASP A 167 -3.34 9.96 -19.81
CA ASP A 167 -3.90 8.72 -19.30
C ASP A 167 -4.99 8.21 -20.27
N HIS A 168 -4.84 6.96 -20.71
CA HIS A 168 -5.80 6.28 -21.56
C HIS A 168 -6.38 5.11 -20.80
N GLY A 169 -7.72 5.07 -20.70
CA GLY A 169 -8.45 4.06 -19.93
C GLY A 169 -8.36 2.66 -20.54
N THR A 170 -7.22 2.00 -20.37
CA THR A 170 -7.05 0.56 -20.46
C THR A 170 -6.35 0.13 -19.18
N LEU A 171 -7.14 -0.29 -18.20
CA LEU A 171 -6.67 -0.78 -16.90
C LEU A 171 -5.72 -1.96 -17.11
N LYS A 172 -4.41 -1.73 -16.94
CA LYS A 172 -3.46 -2.78 -16.57
C LYS A 172 -3.34 -2.78 -15.05
N GLU A 173 -3.68 -3.91 -14.46
CA GLU A 173 -3.71 -4.13 -13.03
C GLU A 173 -2.32 -3.97 -12.41
N HIS A 174 -2.16 -2.99 -11.52
CA HIS A 174 -0.98 -2.87 -10.67
C HIS A 174 -1.16 -3.79 -9.44
N HIS A 175 -0.65 -5.02 -9.54
CA HIS A 175 -0.78 -6.06 -8.51
C HIS A 175 0.20 -5.93 -7.32
N ILE A 176 0.39 -4.75 -6.74
CA ILE A 176 1.35 -4.60 -5.64
C ILE A 176 0.70 -3.92 -4.44
N CYS A 177 0.18 -4.74 -3.54
CA CYS A 177 -0.33 -4.35 -2.24
C CYS A 177 0.72 -4.55 -1.15
N ARG A 178 0.71 -3.70 -0.11
CA ARG A 178 1.77 -3.66 0.89
C ARG A 178 1.19 -3.70 2.31
N ALA A 179 1.47 -4.78 3.03
CA ALA A 179 1.59 -4.69 4.47
C ALA A 179 3.08 -4.63 4.82
N ILE A 180 3.46 -3.73 5.73
CA ILE A 180 4.85 -3.53 6.16
C ILE A 180 4.91 -3.83 7.64
N LEU A 181 5.71 -4.81 8.00
CA LEU A 181 6.05 -5.09 9.39
C LEU A 181 7.36 -4.38 9.70
N VAL A 182 7.34 -3.54 10.74
CA VAL A 182 8.53 -2.86 11.24
C VAL A 182 8.95 -3.52 12.54
N CYS A 183 10.17 -4.05 12.54
CA CYS A 183 10.82 -4.68 13.67
C CYS A 183 11.91 -3.75 14.23
N GLU A 184 12.04 -3.70 15.55
CA GLU A 184 13.23 -3.12 16.19
C GLU A 184 14.34 -4.17 16.21
N ASN A 185 15.50 -3.83 15.65
CA ASN A 185 16.71 -4.60 15.85
C ASN A 185 17.24 -4.28 17.26
N LEU A 186 17.41 -5.30 18.10
CA LEU A 186 18.13 -5.20 19.38
C LEU A 186 19.65 -5.11 19.13
#